data_AF-A0A2V9K3B8-F1
#
_entry.id   AF-A0A2V9K3B8-F1
#
_cell.length_a   1.000
_cell.length_b   1.000
_cell.length_c   1.000
_cell.angle_alpha   90.00
_cell.angle_beta   90.00
_cell.angle_gamma   90.00
#
_symmetry.space_group_name_H-M   'P 1'
#
loop_
_entity.id
_entity.type
_entity.pdbx_description
1 polymer ?
#
loop_
_entity_poly.entity_id
_entity_poly.type
_entity_poly.pdbx_seq_one_letter_code
_entity_poly.pdbx_strand_id
1 'polypeptide(L)'
;MLRSPAGEDPQRGRTGPLLRARLSRLHAAGQLHRQLLPAARALRRASGGPGRRGRPEPRPAARLAQLRRAVWPLREAIGSLVRESSTLIGQETRIYLRDCYDHAIQIIDLLENYRDIASSLMEVYLSSVSNRLNEIMKVLTIFTTLFIPLTFISSIYGMNFRHMPELDWRYGYALAWAIMLGVAGAMFYYFRRKGWFGASHSARDQDKTGSGP
;
A
#
# COMPACT_ATOMS: atom_id res chain seq x y z
N MET A 1 -46.21 -59.70 47.18
CA MET A 1 -47.12 -59.34 46.08
C MET A 1 -46.66 -58.01 45.51
N LEU A 2 -46.25 -58.01 44.24
CA LEU A 2 -45.72 -56.87 43.47
C LEU A 2 -46.78 -56.42 42.46
N ARG A 3 -47.05 -55.10 42.37
CA ARG A 3 -47.39 -54.42 41.11
C ARG A 3 -47.11 -52.91 41.23
N SER A 4 -46.28 -52.42 40.30
CA SER A 4 -45.97 -51.02 39.90
C SER A 4 -47.23 -50.12 39.75
N PRO A 5 -47.17 -48.77 39.58
CA PRO A 5 -46.08 -47.98 38.94
C PRO A 5 -45.80 -46.56 39.48
N ALA A 6 -44.65 -45.98 39.15
CA ALA A 6 -44.53 -44.58 38.69
C ALA A 6 -43.07 -44.33 38.26
N GLY A 7 -42.89 -44.01 36.99
CA GLY A 7 -41.58 -43.72 36.42
C GLY A 7 -41.02 -42.40 36.96
N GLU A 8 -39.84 -42.47 37.54
CA GLU A 8 -38.97 -41.31 37.72
C GLU A 8 -37.68 -41.53 36.91
N ASP A 9 -37.48 -40.59 36.00
CA ASP A 9 -36.48 -40.54 34.96
C ASP A 9 -35.10 -40.14 35.54
N PRO A 10 -34.03 -40.97 35.45
CA PRO A 10 -32.81 -40.77 36.23
C PRO A 10 -31.80 -39.78 35.59
N GLN A 11 -32.26 -38.83 34.76
CA GLN A 11 -31.40 -38.00 33.91
C GLN A 11 -31.54 -36.48 34.16
N ARG A 12 -31.95 -36.04 35.35
CA ARG A 12 -32.16 -34.61 35.66
C ARG A 12 -31.05 -33.89 36.43
N GLY A 13 -29.85 -34.47 36.51
CA GLY A 13 -28.79 -33.98 37.41
C GLY A 13 -27.51 -33.39 36.79
N ARG A 14 -27.29 -33.43 35.47
CA ARG A 14 -25.94 -33.13 34.90
C ARG A 14 -25.86 -32.11 33.76
N THR A 15 -26.96 -31.52 33.29
CA THR A 15 -26.96 -30.64 32.10
C THR A 15 -26.96 -29.13 32.40
N GLY A 16 -26.99 -28.71 33.67
CA GLY A 16 -27.00 -27.29 34.07
C GLY A 16 -25.73 -26.49 33.77
N PRO A 17 -24.50 -26.97 34.06
CA PRO A 17 -23.31 -26.15 33.94
C PRO A 17 -22.75 -26.05 32.51
N LEU A 18 -22.91 -27.10 31.69
CA LEU A 18 -22.38 -27.13 30.33
C LEU A 18 -23.20 -26.27 29.35
N LEU A 19 -24.53 -26.19 29.54
CA LEU A 19 -25.39 -25.28 28.77
C LEU A 19 -25.12 -23.81 29.10
N ARG A 20 -24.85 -23.49 30.38
CA ARG A 20 -24.48 -22.12 30.80
C ARG A 20 -23.12 -21.70 30.24
N ALA A 21 -22.14 -22.59 30.20
CA ALA A 21 -20.84 -22.31 29.59
C ALA A 21 -20.89 -22.15 28.06
N ARG A 22 -21.82 -22.84 27.37
CA ARG A 22 -22.03 -22.68 25.93
C ARG A 22 -22.77 -21.39 25.59
N LEU A 23 -23.75 -20.99 26.40
CA LEU A 23 -24.49 -19.73 26.24
C LEU A 23 -23.63 -18.50 26.56
N SER A 24 -22.74 -18.57 27.56
CA SER A 24 -21.81 -17.48 27.84
C SER A 24 -20.79 -17.26 26.70
N ARG A 25 -20.33 -18.35 26.06
CA ARG A 25 -19.47 -18.28 24.87
C ARG A 25 -20.19 -17.73 23.63
N LEU A 26 -21.48 -18.03 23.46
CA LEU A 26 -22.28 -17.47 22.36
C LEU A 26 -22.60 -15.97 22.57
N HIS A 27 -22.85 -15.55 23.82
CA HIS A 27 -23.00 -14.12 24.13
C HIS A 27 -21.68 -13.35 23.96
N ALA A 28 -20.53 -13.91 24.37
CA ALA A 28 -19.23 -13.29 24.14
C ALA A 28 -18.89 -13.13 22.65
N ALA A 29 -19.24 -14.12 21.81
CA ALA A 29 -19.05 -14.05 20.36
C ALA A 29 -19.95 -12.99 19.69
N GLY A 30 -21.20 -12.82 20.16
CA GLY A 30 -22.11 -11.77 19.69
C GLY A 30 -21.67 -10.36 20.12
N GLN A 31 -21.02 -10.23 21.27
CA GLN A 31 -20.51 -8.96 21.79
C GLN A 31 -19.27 -8.48 21.03
N LEU A 32 -18.38 -9.42 20.63
CA LEU A 32 -17.22 -9.12 19.78
C LEU A 32 -17.62 -8.64 18.38
N HIS A 33 -18.67 -9.22 17.79
CA HIS A 33 -19.17 -8.79 16.48
C HIS A 33 -19.68 -7.32 16.50
N ARG A 34 -20.33 -6.90 17.59
CA ARG A 34 -20.79 -5.51 17.75
C ARG A 34 -19.67 -4.52 18.09
N GLN A 35 -18.61 -4.95 18.76
CA GLN A 35 -17.44 -4.10 19.03
C GLN A 35 -16.51 -3.92 17.82
N LEU A 36 -16.47 -4.90 16.91
CA LEU A 36 -15.60 -4.84 15.72
C LEU A 36 -16.22 -4.05 14.55
N LEU A 37 -17.54 -3.87 14.52
CA LEU A 37 -18.24 -3.11 13.46
C LEU A 37 -17.82 -1.63 13.35
N PRO A 38 -17.69 -0.85 14.44
CA PRO A 38 -17.16 0.51 14.36
C PRO A 38 -15.70 0.56 13.89
N ALA A 39 -14.85 -0.37 14.35
CA ALA A 39 -13.44 -0.44 13.97
C ALA A 39 -13.25 -0.81 12.49
N ALA A 40 -14.02 -1.77 11.98
CA ALA A 40 -14.02 -2.14 10.56
C ALA A 40 -14.57 -1.01 9.66
N ARG A 41 -15.55 -0.24 10.15
CA ARG A 41 -16.05 0.97 9.45
C ARG A 41 -15.05 2.11 9.47
N ALA A 42 -14.26 2.26 10.54
CA ALA A 42 -13.17 3.23 10.61
C ALA A 42 -12.04 2.89 9.61
N LEU A 43 -11.66 1.60 9.52
CA LEU A 43 -10.68 1.14 8.53
C LEU A 43 -11.20 1.28 7.08
N ARG A 44 -12.49 1.02 6.83
CA ARG A 44 -13.10 1.21 5.50
C ARG A 44 -13.24 2.69 5.09
N ARG A 45 -13.32 3.62 6.06
CA ARG A 45 -13.22 5.07 5.82
C ARG A 45 -11.79 5.51 5.52
N ALA A 46 -10.78 4.84 6.09
CA ALA A 46 -9.37 5.11 5.78
C ALA A 46 -8.95 4.57 4.39
N SER A 47 -9.61 3.51 3.90
CA SER A 47 -9.33 2.91 2.59
C SER A 47 -10.24 3.41 1.45
N GLY A 48 -11.16 4.35 1.73
CA GLY A 48 -12.20 4.78 0.80
C GLY A 48 -12.04 6.21 0.29
N GLY A 49 -11.26 6.37 -0.79
CA GLY A 49 -11.44 7.45 -1.79
C GLY A 49 -10.98 8.87 -1.43
N PRO A 50 -10.52 9.64 -2.44
CA PRO A 50 -9.84 10.90 -2.25
C PRO A 50 -10.84 12.02 -1.97
N GLY A 51 -10.69 12.71 -0.85
CA GLY A 51 -11.50 13.90 -0.61
C GLY A 51 -11.83 14.14 0.84
N ARG A 52 -10.82 14.51 1.63
CA ARG A 52 -11.00 15.48 2.70
C ARG A 52 -9.70 16.22 2.84
N ARG A 53 -9.76 17.55 2.75
CA ARG A 53 -8.70 18.48 3.18
C ARG A 53 -8.40 18.23 4.66
N GLY A 54 -7.66 17.17 4.95
CA GLY A 54 -6.88 17.08 6.17
C GLY A 54 -5.78 18.13 6.05
N ARG A 55 -5.43 18.79 7.15
CA ARG A 55 -4.19 19.56 7.22
C ARG A 55 -3.08 18.71 6.57
N PRO A 56 -2.17 19.29 5.77
CA PRO A 56 -1.05 18.53 5.24
C PRO A 56 -0.34 17.92 6.45
N GLU A 57 -0.48 16.60 6.62
CA GLU A 57 0.27 15.87 7.62
C GLU A 57 1.74 16.15 7.29
N PRO A 58 2.52 16.72 8.24
CA PRO A 58 3.90 17.06 7.98
C PRO A 58 4.60 15.80 7.48
N ARG A 59 5.25 15.90 6.31
CA ARG A 59 6.05 14.81 5.72
C ARG A 59 6.88 14.18 6.85
N PRO A 60 7.10 12.86 6.86
CA PRO A 60 7.87 12.20 7.93
C PRO A 60 9.20 12.93 8.22
N ALA A 61 9.89 13.41 7.17
CA ALA A 61 11.07 14.26 7.29
C ALA A 61 10.84 15.59 8.07
N ALA A 62 9.69 16.23 7.91
CA ALA A 62 9.33 17.45 8.65
C ALA A 62 9.06 17.20 10.13
N ARG A 63 8.47 16.04 10.50
CA ARG A 63 8.31 15.67 11.93
C ARG A 63 9.67 15.41 12.60
N LEU A 64 10.58 14.76 11.89
CA LEU A 64 11.95 14.52 12.37
C LEU A 64 12.70 15.85 12.54
N ALA A 65 12.55 16.79 11.60
CA ALA A 65 13.12 18.14 11.73
C ALA A 65 12.55 18.94 12.91
N GLN A 66 11.27 18.74 13.24
CA GLN A 66 10.64 19.37 14.40
C GLN A 66 11.16 18.80 15.72
N LEU A 67 11.38 17.48 15.79
CA LEU A 67 12.00 16.84 16.95
C LEU A 67 13.44 17.32 17.13
N ARG A 68 14.20 17.50 16.04
CA ARG A 68 15.59 18.01 16.09
C ARG A 68 15.65 19.40 16.70
N ARG A 69 14.73 20.28 16.31
CA ARG A 69 14.61 21.64 16.87
C ARG A 69 14.25 21.66 18.36
N ALA A 70 13.57 20.63 18.87
CA ALA A 70 13.25 20.50 20.28
C ALA A 70 14.42 19.95 21.11
N VAL A 71 15.22 19.03 20.54
CA VAL A 71 16.36 18.39 21.23
C VAL A 71 17.59 19.31 21.28
N TRP A 72 17.77 20.19 20.29
CA TRP A 72 18.91 21.13 20.25
C TRP A 72 19.04 22.04 21.51
N PRO A 73 18.00 22.75 21.96
CA PRO A 73 18.10 23.57 23.18
C PRO A 73 18.28 22.73 24.45
N LEU A 74 17.79 21.48 24.48
CA LEU A 74 18.04 20.55 25.59
C LEU A 74 19.53 20.19 25.69
N ARG A 75 20.19 19.90 24.55
CA ARG A 75 21.65 19.68 24.49
C ARG A 75 22.41 20.89 25.02
N GLU A 76 22.05 22.11 24.59
CA GLU A 76 22.73 23.33 25.01
C GLU A 76 22.54 23.60 26.52
N ALA A 77 21.34 23.37 27.06
CA ALA A 77 21.07 23.50 28.49
C ALA A 77 21.85 22.48 29.34
N ILE A 78 21.95 21.22 28.90
CA ILE A 78 22.78 20.22 29.57
C ILE A 78 24.27 20.60 29.45
N GLY A 79 24.70 21.07 28.29
CA GLY A 79 26.06 21.53 28.04
C GLY A 79 26.47 22.71 28.93
N SER A 80 25.55 23.66 29.17
CA SER A 80 25.79 24.77 30.09
C SER A 80 25.92 24.28 31.53
N LEU A 81 25.04 23.38 31.98
CA LEU A 81 25.12 22.78 33.33
C LEU A 81 26.40 21.96 33.56
N VAL A 82 26.91 21.26 32.53
CA VAL A 82 28.18 20.51 32.64
C VAL A 82 29.38 21.44 32.76
N ARG A 83 29.34 22.60 32.09
CA ARG A 83 30.42 23.60 32.09
C ARG A 83 30.42 24.48 33.33
N GLU A 84 29.25 24.79 33.88
CA GLU A 84 29.11 25.60 35.08
C GLU A 84 29.53 24.81 36.33
N SER A 85 30.72 25.12 36.86
CA SER A 85 31.23 24.52 38.09
C SER A 85 30.56 25.16 39.31
N SER A 86 29.28 24.84 39.50
CA SER A 86 28.53 25.21 40.71
C SER A 86 28.97 24.35 41.89
N THR A 87 29.18 24.96 43.05
CA THR A 87 29.49 24.28 44.33
C THR A 87 28.35 23.38 44.82
N LEU A 88 27.14 23.49 44.24
CA LEU A 88 26.00 22.60 44.52
C LEU A 88 26.02 21.30 43.69
N ILE A 89 26.87 21.19 42.66
CA ILE A 89 26.93 20.01 41.78
C ILE A 89 28.10 19.13 42.21
N GLY A 90 27.80 18.00 42.86
CA GLY A 90 28.79 17.01 43.24
C GLY A 90 29.45 16.32 42.03
N GLN A 91 30.64 15.73 42.23
CA GLN A 91 31.35 15.02 41.15
C GLN A 91 30.52 13.89 40.51
N GLU A 92 29.75 13.14 41.31
CA GLU A 92 28.88 12.08 40.77
C GLU A 92 27.79 12.64 39.84
N THR A 93 27.10 13.72 40.25
CA THR A 93 26.06 14.36 39.43
C THR A 93 26.61 14.84 38.08
N ARG A 94 27.88 15.26 38.04
CA ARG A 94 28.55 15.70 36.81
C ARG A 94 28.80 14.55 35.83
N ILE A 95 29.03 13.33 36.34
CA ILE A 95 29.17 12.13 35.51
C ILE A 95 27.83 11.80 34.85
N TYR A 96 26.73 11.82 35.61
CA TYR A 96 25.38 11.62 35.06
C TYR A 96 25.00 12.69 34.02
N LEU A 97 25.33 13.96 34.26
CA LEU A 97 25.08 15.04 33.30
C LEU A 97 25.87 14.86 31.99
N ARG A 98 27.10 14.35 32.07
CA ARG A 98 27.91 14.02 30.88
C ARG A 98 27.29 12.87 30.09
N ASP A 99 26.85 11.82 30.77
CA ASP A 99 26.16 10.70 30.12
C ASP A 99 24.88 11.16 29.40
N CYS A 100 24.07 12.02 30.03
CA CYS A 100 22.90 12.64 29.39
C CYS A 100 23.27 13.50 28.17
N TYR A 101 24.40 14.23 28.23
CA TYR A 101 24.90 15.03 27.12
C TYR A 101 25.31 14.14 25.93
N ASP A 102 26.01 13.05 26.19
CA ASP A 102 26.45 12.10 25.17
C ASP A 102 25.24 11.38 24.54
N HIS A 103 24.26 10.97 25.34
CA HIS A 103 22.98 10.44 24.84
C HIS A 103 22.22 11.45 23.98
N ALA A 104 22.22 12.73 24.35
CA ALA A 104 21.58 13.78 23.55
C ALA A 104 22.24 13.94 22.17
N ILE A 105 23.57 13.85 22.10
CA ILE A 105 24.31 13.85 20.82
C ILE A 105 23.92 12.61 20.00
N GLN A 106 23.93 11.42 20.61
CA GLN A 106 23.57 10.18 19.92
C GLN A 106 22.14 10.22 19.35
N ILE A 107 21.19 10.81 20.08
CA ILE A 107 19.81 11.00 19.61
C ILE A 107 19.77 11.96 18.40
N ILE A 108 20.55 13.04 18.41
CA ILE A 108 20.62 13.99 17.29
C ILE A 108 21.15 13.28 16.04
N ASP A 109 22.22 12.50 16.16
CA ASP A 109 22.81 11.77 15.03
C ASP A 109 21.84 10.72 14.47
N LEU A 110 21.17 9.97 15.35
CA LEU A 110 20.15 9.00 14.97
C LEU A 110 18.98 9.67 14.24
N LEU A 111 18.60 10.87 14.66
CA LEU A 111 17.52 11.64 14.06
C LEU A 111 17.88 12.13 12.66
N GLU A 112 19.14 12.50 12.42
CA GLU A 112 19.63 12.83 11.08
C GLU A 112 19.62 11.60 10.17
N ASN A 113 20.11 10.45 10.66
CA ASN A 113 20.05 9.20 9.92
C ASN A 113 18.59 8.82 9.54
N TYR A 114 17.64 8.94 10.47
CA TYR A 114 16.23 8.69 10.15
C TYR A 114 15.66 9.67 9.13
N ARG A 115 16.15 10.92 9.10
CA ARG A 115 15.74 11.92 8.12
C ARG A 115 16.21 11.53 6.72
N ASP A 116 17.42 11.01 6.60
CA ASP A 116 17.99 10.53 5.34
C ASP A 116 17.25 9.28 4.85
N ILE A 117 17.01 8.31 5.73
CA ILE A 117 16.22 7.11 5.41
C ILE A 117 14.81 7.49 4.96
N ALA A 118 14.14 8.41 5.67
CA ALA A 118 12.80 8.85 5.30
C ALA A 118 12.75 9.56 3.93
N SER A 119 13.81 10.30 3.59
CA SER A 119 13.93 10.97 2.30
C SER A 119 14.16 9.96 1.18
N SER A 120 15.08 9.00 1.38
CA SER A 120 15.32 7.90 0.44
C SER A 120 14.05 7.06 0.21
N LEU A 121 13.30 6.76 1.27
CA LEU A 121 12.04 6.01 1.15
C LEU A 121 10.98 6.77 0.34
N MET A 122 10.92 8.10 0.48
CA MET A 122 10.04 8.94 -0.33
C MET A 122 10.42 8.88 -1.81
N GLU A 123 11.72 8.93 -2.13
CA GLU A 123 12.20 8.80 -3.52
C GLU A 123 11.84 7.44 -4.12
N VAL A 124 12.04 6.34 -3.36
CA VAL A 124 11.64 4.99 -3.77
C VAL A 124 10.13 4.90 -3.97
N TYR A 125 9.34 5.49 -3.08
CA TYR A 125 7.88 5.53 -3.21
C TYR A 125 7.45 6.27 -4.48
N LEU A 126 8.00 7.45 -4.75
CA LEU A 126 7.70 8.22 -5.96
C LEU A 126 8.12 7.47 -7.22
N SER A 127 9.28 6.81 -7.20
CA SER A 127 9.74 5.94 -8.29
C SER A 127 8.80 4.77 -8.53
N SER A 128 8.34 4.10 -7.46
CA SER A 128 7.36 3.00 -7.55
C SER A 128 6.02 3.46 -8.11
N VAL A 129 5.52 4.62 -7.67
CA VAL A 129 4.29 5.21 -8.21
C VAL A 129 4.46 5.56 -9.69
N SER A 130 5.57 6.18 -10.08
CA SER A 130 5.86 6.51 -11.47
C SER A 130 5.95 5.25 -12.35
N ASN A 131 6.62 4.21 -11.86
CA ASN A 131 6.67 2.91 -12.53
C ASN A 131 5.27 2.31 -12.71
N ARG A 132 4.44 2.36 -11.67
CA ARG A 132 3.06 1.86 -11.73
C ARG A 132 2.23 2.66 -12.74
N LEU A 133 2.37 3.98 -12.76
CA LEU A 133 1.70 4.84 -13.74
C LEU A 133 2.19 4.53 -15.16
N ASN A 134 3.48 4.35 -15.36
CA ASN A 134 4.05 3.98 -16.65
C ASN A 134 3.47 2.64 -17.15
N GLU A 135 3.34 1.64 -16.28
CA GLU A 135 2.69 0.38 -16.62
C GLU A 135 1.20 0.56 -16.96
N ILE A 136 0.46 1.35 -16.18
CA ILE A 136 -0.95 1.65 -16.48
C ILE A 136 -1.08 2.34 -17.85
N MET A 137 -0.22 3.33 -18.14
CA MET A 137 -0.21 4.04 -19.41
C MET A 137 0.12 3.11 -20.59
N LYS A 138 1.07 2.18 -20.42
CA LYS A 138 1.38 1.17 -21.43
C LYS A 138 0.16 0.31 -21.74
N VAL A 139 -0.50 -0.23 -20.69
CA VAL A 139 -1.68 -1.09 -20.85
C VAL A 139 -2.80 -0.34 -21.56
N LEU A 140 -3.13 0.88 -21.12
CA LEU A 140 -4.15 1.71 -21.75
C LEU A 140 -3.81 1.99 -23.23
N THR A 141 -2.56 2.35 -23.52
CA THR A 141 -2.09 2.63 -24.89
C THR A 141 -2.19 1.41 -25.79
N ILE A 142 -1.83 0.21 -25.30
CA ILE A 142 -1.97 -1.05 -26.07
C ILE A 142 -3.44 -1.28 -26.44
N PHE A 143 -4.36 -1.15 -25.48
CA PHE A 143 -5.79 -1.28 -25.79
C PHE A 143 -6.24 -0.23 -26.81
N THR A 144 -5.93 1.06 -26.59
CA THR A 144 -6.32 2.14 -27.49
C THR A 144 -5.78 1.95 -28.91
N THR A 145 -4.51 1.60 -29.06
CA THR A 145 -3.88 1.39 -30.38
C THR A 145 -4.41 0.17 -31.13
N LEU A 146 -4.92 -0.85 -30.42
CA LEU A 146 -5.65 -1.96 -31.05
C LEU A 146 -7.05 -1.53 -31.49
N PHE A 147 -7.77 -0.74 -30.69
CA PHE A 147 -9.14 -0.34 -31.00
C PHE A 147 -9.24 0.74 -32.09
N ILE A 148 -8.31 1.70 -32.17
CA ILE A 148 -8.38 2.79 -33.16
C ILE A 148 -8.56 2.28 -34.60
N PRO A 149 -7.69 1.42 -35.16
CA PRO A 149 -7.82 0.95 -36.54
C PRO A 149 -9.06 0.05 -36.73
N LEU A 150 -9.38 -0.79 -35.74
CA LEU A 150 -10.55 -1.67 -35.78
C LEU A 150 -11.85 -0.85 -35.82
N THR A 151 -11.97 0.15 -34.95
CA THR A 151 -13.11 1.07 -34.90
C THR A 151 -13.18 1.92 -36.16
N PHE A 152 -12.04 2.36 -36.72
CA PHE A 152 -12.02 3.12 -37.97
C PHE A 152 -12.61 2.33 -39.14
N ILE A 153 -12.19 1.06 -39.31
CA ILE A 153 -12.73 0.21 -40.37
C ILE A 153 -14.21 -0.08 -40.09
N SER A 154 -14.59 -0.41 -38.84
CA SER A 154 -16.00 -0.59 -38.47
C SER A 154 -16.83 0.67 -38.73
N SER A 155 -16.27 1.86 -38.54
CA SER A 155 -16.93 3.13 -38.81
C SER A 155 -17.16 3.34 -40.29
N ILE A 156 -16.18 3.03 -41.15
CA ILE A 156 -16.33 3.12 -42.62
C ILE A 156 -17.43 2.16 -43.09
N TYR A 157 -17.40 0.90 -42.65
CA TYR A 157 -18.42 -0.09 -43.01
C TYR A 157 -19.79 0.18 -42.37
N GLY A 158 -19.84 0.96 -41.29
CA GLY A 158 -21.08 1.43 -40.66
C GLY A 158 -21.72 2.62 -41.38
N MET A 159 -21.03 3.27 -42.32
CA MET A 159 -21.62 4.31 -43.16
C MET A 159 -22.50 3.66 -44.23
N ASN A 160 -23.79 3.99 -44.24
CA ASN A 160 -24.78 3.49 -45.21
C ASN A 160 -24.55 4.09 -46.63
N PHE A 161 -23.41 3.81 -47.27
CA PHE A 161 -23.19 4.18 -48.66
C PHE A 161 -23.96 3.23 -49.59
N ARG A 162 -24.86 3.79 -50.40
CA ARG A 162 -25.76 3.07 -51.31
C ARG A 162 -25.07 2.45 -52.54
N HIS A 163 -23.82 2.81 -52.81
CA HIS A 163 -22.95 2.24 -53.84
C HIS A 163 -21.53 2.12 -53.24
N MET A 164 -21.22 0.98 -52.62
CA MET A 164 -19.83 0.60 -52.35
C MET A 164 -19.40 -0.39 -53.43
N PRO A 165 -18.52 -0.02 -54.39
CA PRO A 165 -18.07 -0.93 -55.45
C PRO A 165 -17.32 -2.17 -54.92
N GLU A 166 -16.91 -2.16 -53.65
CA GLU A 166 -16.27 -3.28 -52.95
C GLU A 166 -17.27 -4.36 -52.48
N LEU A 167 -18.57 -4.05 -52.43
CA LEU A 167 -19.63 -4.96 -51.96
C LEU A 167 -20.13 -5.93 -53.06
N ASP A 168 -19.99 -5.55 -54.33
CA ASP A 168 -20.30 -6.41 -55.49
C ASP A 168 -19.26 -7.52 -55.68
N TRP A 169 -18.08 -7.40 -55.04
CA TRP A 169 -17.04 -8.41 -55.08
C TRP A 169 -17.27 -9.47 -54.02
N ARG A 170 -17.47 -10.73 -54.44
CA ARG A 170 -17.72 -11.88 -53.56
C ARG A 170 -16.69 -12.12 -52.44
N TYR A 171 -15.50 -11.50 -52.53
CA TYR A 171 -14.42 -11.60 -51.54
C TYR A 171 -14.17 -10.31 -50.74
N GLY A 172 -14.90 -9.22 -50.98
CA GLY A 172 -14.68 -7.93 -50.31
C GLY A 172 -14.78 -8.02 -48.78
N TYR A 173 -15.79 -8.76 -48.29
CA TYR A 173 -15.97 -9.01 -46.86
C TYR A 173 -14.81 -9.82 -46.25
N ALA A 174 -14.34 -10.86 -46.96
CA ALA A 174 -13.22 -11.68 -46.51
C ALA A 174 -11.89 -10.90 -46.51
N LEU A 175 -11.67 -10.04 -47.51
CA LEU A 175 -10.50 -9.16 -47.58
C LEU A 175 -10.49 -8.13 -46.44
N ALA A 176 -11.65 -7.53 -46.13
CA ALA A 176 -11.78 -6.59 -45.02
C ALA A 176 -11.41 -7.23 -43.67
N TRP A 177 -11.90 -8.44 -43.41
CA TRP A 177 -11.52 -9.23 -42.23
C TRP A 177 -10.04 -9.58 -42.21
N ALA A 178 -9.46 -9.96 -43.36
CA ALA A 178 -8.04 -10.25 -43.48
C ALA A 178 -7.18 -9.00 -43.17
N ILE A 179 -7.60 -7.82 -43.60
CA ILE A 179 -6.93 -6.55 -43.29
C ILE A 179 -7.07 -6.21 -41.80
N MET A 180 -8.26 -6.33 -41.20
CA MET A 180 -8.46 -6.09 -39.77
C MET A 180 -7.59 -7.01 -38.90
N LEU A 181 -7.60 -8.31 -39.19
CA LEU A 181 -6.79 -9.31 -38.49
C LEU A 181 -5.29 -9.10 -38.74
N GLY A 182 -4.92 -8.73 -39.98
CA GLY A 182 -3.53 -8.42 -40.34
C GLY A 182 -3.00 -7.22 -39.57
N VAL A 183 -3.76 -6.12 -39.47
CA VAL A 183 -3.37 -4.92 -38.71
C VAL A 183 -3.30 -5.21 -37.22
N ALA A 184 -4.31 -5.91 -36.65
CA ALA A 184 -4.30 -6.30 -35.25
C ALA A 184 -3.11 -7.22 -34.92
N GLY A 185 -2.83 -8.21 -35.77
CA GLY A 185 -1.71 -9.14 -35.63
C GLY A 185 -0.36 -8.46 -35.79
N ALA A 186 -0.22 -7.53 -36.75
CA ALA A 186 1.00 -6.75 -36.95
C ALA A 186 1.30 -5.83 -35.77
N MET A 187 0.28 -5.14 -35.24
CA MET A 187 0.41 -4.33 -34.01
C MET A 187 0.77 -5.20 -32.81
N PHE A 188 0.09 -6.33 -32.62
CA PHE A 188 0.39 -7.25 -31.52
C PHE A 188 1.82 -7.79 -31.60
N TYR A 189 2.27 -8.20 -32.79
CA TYR A 189 3.65 -8.64 -33.03
C TYR A 189 4.66 -7.52 -32.78
N TYR A 190 4.36 -6.29 -33.22
CA TYR A 190 5.21 -5.12 -32.97
C TYR A 190 5.35 -4.84 -31.47
N PHE A 191 4.26 -4.83 -30.71
CA PHE A 191 4.30 -4.67 -29.24
C PHE A 191 5.06 -5.79 -28.54
N ARG A 192 4.92 -7.03 -29.03
CA ARG A 192 5.69 -8.18 -28.53
C ARG A 192 7.18 -8.03 -28.80
N ARG A 193 7.57 -7.64 -30.00
CA ARG A 193 8.99 -7.43 -30.38
C ARG A 193 9.62 -6.27 -29.61
N LYS A 194 8.84 -5.24 -29.29
CA LYS A 194 9.29 -4.10 -28.48
C LYS A 194 9.43 -4.42 -26.98
N GLY A 195 9.11 -5.64 -26.55
CA GLY A 195 9.26 -6.09 -25.16
C GLY A 195 8.24 -5.49 -24.20
N TRP A 196 7.13 -4.91 -24.69
CA TRP A 196 6.17 -4.19 -23.84
C TRP A 196 5.36 -5.09 -22.91
N PHE A 197 5.33 -6.41 -23.17
CA PHE A 197 4.69 -7.40 -22.29
C PHE A 197 5.63 -7.95 -21.19
N GLY A 198 6.89 -7.51 -21.16
CA GLY A 198 7.87 -7.92 -20.15
C GLY A 198 7.80 -7.04 -18.92
N ALA A 199 6.87 -7.32 -18.02
CA ALA A 199 6.99 -6.87 -16.64
C ALA A 199 8.20 -7.59 -16.00
N SER A 200 9.35 -6.94 -15.94
CA SER A 200 10.32 -7.23 -14.87
C SER A 200 11.19 -6.01 -14.61
N HIS A 201 11.07 -5.51 -13.39
CA HIS A 201 12.05 -4.66 -12.73
C HIS A 201 13.48 -5.13 -13.06
N SER A 202 14.26 -4.29 -13.75
CA SER A 202 15.71 -4.34 -13.60
C SER A 202 16.10 -3.42 -12.44
N ALA A 203 15.80 -3.90 -11.24
CA ALA A 203 16.55 -3.56 -10.03
C ALA A 203 17.85 -4.40 -9.93
N ARG A 204 18.36 -4.87 -11.07
CA ARG A 204 19.48 -5.84 -11.16
C ARG A 204 20.76 -5.27 -11.79
N ASP A 205 20.78 -3.97 -12.09
CA ASP A 205 21.91 -3.31 -12.76
C ASP A 205 22.72 -2.36 -11.86
N GLN A 206 22.37 -2.23 -10.57
CA GLN A 206 23.15 -1.42 -9.62
C GLN A 206 24.17 -2.22 -8.80
N ASP A 207 24.26 -3.55 -8.97
CA ASP A 207 25.21 -4.40 -8.25
C ASP A 207 26.57 -4.54 -8.99
N LYS A 208 26.74 -3.91 -10.17
CA LYS A 208 27.93 -4.09 -11.01
C LYS A 208 28.88 -2.90 -11.11
N THR A 209 28.59 -1.78 -10.45
CA THR A 209 29.46 -0.58 -10.49
C THR A 209 30.19 -0.26 -9.18
N GLY A 210 30.01 -1.08 -8.14
CA GLY A 210 30.65 -0.87 -6.82
C GLY A 210 31.85 -1.76 -6.48
N SER A 211 32.29 -2.64 -7.38
CA SER A 211 33.43 -3.54 -7.14
C SER A 211 34.45 -3.40 -8.27
N GLY A 212 35.23 -2.32 -8.20
CA GLY A 212 36.52 -2.19 -8.86
C GLY A 212 37.61 -2.10 -7.78
N PRO A 213 38.71 -2.86 -7.91
CA PRO A 213 39.79 -2.96 -6.91
C PRO A 213 40.61 -1.67 -6.75
#